data_AF-A0A1F6LL37-F1
#
_entry.id   AF-A0A1F6LL37-F1
#
_cell.length_a   1.000
_cell.length_b   1.000
_cell.length_c   1.000
_cell.angle_alpha   90.00
_cell.angle_beta   90.00
_cell.angle_gamma   90.00
#
_symmetry.space_group_name_H-M   'P 1'
#
loop_
_entity.id
_entity.type
_entity.pdbx_description
1 polymer ?
#
loop_
_entity_poly.entity_id
_entity_poly.type
_entity_poly.pdbx_seq_one_letter_code
_entity_poly.pdbx_strand_id
1 'polypeptide(L)'
;MDSIKDIIKIPEFKKPPAYKWQELALQIITDIPDANTKKSSIFRCCKQSPQMAKIAFEDCKELNKLYVQYFLKVFNELKKGNNKK
;
A
#
# COMPACT_ATOMS: atom_id res chain seq x y z
N MET A 1 40.84 25.08 5.51
CA MET A 1 40.59 24.39 4.23
C MET A 1 39.29 23.63 4.40
N ASP A 2 38.19 24.27 4.02
CA ASP A 2 36.86 23.67 4.06
C ASP A 2 36.85 22.47 3.12
N SER A 3 36.51 21.30 3.66
CA SER A 3 36.52 20.05 2.92
C SER A 3 35.30 20.00 2.01
N ILE A 4 35.47 19.55 0.76
CA ILE A 4 34.38 19.35 -0.22
C ILE A 4 33.24 18.47 0.35
N LYS A 5 33.54 17.65 1.37
CA LYS A 5 32.58 16.85 2.13
C LYS A 5 31.51 17.69 2.84
N ASP A 6 31.80 18.92 3.26
CA ASP A 6 30.85 19.81 3.94
C ASP A 6 29.86 20.48 2.96
N ILE A 7 30.19 20.52 1.66
CA ILE A 7 29.36 21.11 0.61
C ILE A 7 28.28 20.12 0.14
N ILE A 8 28.55 18.81 0.23
CA ILE A 8 27.63 17.74 -0.23
C ILE A 8 26.87 17.18 0.98
N LYS A 9 26.19 18.04 1.73
CA LYS A 9 25.28 17.60 2.79
C LYS A 9 23.97 17.15 2.14
N ILE A 10 23.89 15.89 1.75
CA ILE A 10 22.64 15.28 1.26
C ILE A 10 21.64 15.39 2.42
N PRO A 11 20.53 16.14 2.27
CA PRO A 11 19.55 16.25 3.34
C PRO A 11 19.04 14.85 3.66
N GLU A 12 19.19 14.45 4.92
CA GLU A 12 18.61 13.20 5.40
C GLU A 12 17.10 13.28 5.16
N PHE A 13 16.59 12.44 4.25
CA PHE A 13 15.16 12.32 4.01
C PHE A 13 14.52 11.77 5.28
N LYS A 14 14.08 12.68 6.15
CA LYS A 14 13.30 12.35 7.33
C LYS A 14 12.00 11.74 6.83
N LYS A 15 11.90 10.41 6.91
CA LYS A 15 10.69 9.68 6.51
C LYS A 15 9.52 10.32 7.26
N PRO A 16 8.51 10.84 6.56
CA PRO A 16 7.35 11.43 7.22
C PRO A 16 6.74 10.37 8.16
N PRO A 17 6.02 10.79 9.22
CA PRO A 17 5.35 9.85 10.11
C PRO A 17 4.54 8.89 9.25
N ALA A 18 4.89 7.61 9.31
CA ALA A 18 4.29 6.61 8.43
C ALA A 18 2.80 6.56 8.77
N TYR A 19 1.97 7.06 7.85
CA TYR A 19 0.54 6.94 8.05
C TYR A 19 0.21 5.45 8.05
N LYS A 20 -0.59 4.97 9.01
CA LYS A 20 -0.94 3.53 9.14
C LYS A 20 -1.38 2.86 7.83
N TRP A 21 -2.02 3.62 6.94
CA TRP A 21 -2.46 3.14 5.63
C TRP A 21 -1.32 2.95 4.62
N GLN A 22 -0.22 3.70 4.75
CA GLN A 22 0.99 3.54 3.93
C GLN A 22 1.75 2.28 4.34
N GLU A 23 1.85 2.01 5.64
CA GLU A 23 2.45 0.78 6.16
C GLU A 23 1.68 -0.45 5.66
N LEU A 24 0.34 -0.41 5.72
CA LEU A 24 -0.52 -1.44 5.15
C LEU A 24 -0.28 -1.61 3.64
N ALA A 25 -0.18 -0.51 2.88
CA ALA A 25 0.09 -0.58 1.45
C ALA A 25 1.45 -1.24 1.16
N LEU A 26 2.49 -0.89 1.91
CA LEU A 26 3.83 -1.47 1.77
C LEU A 26 3.84 -2.96 2.12
N GLN A 27 3.09 -3.36 3.16
CA GLN A 27 2.92 -4.76 3.52
C GLN A 27 2.26 -5.56 2.38
N ILE A 28 1.13 -5.06 1.84
CA ILE A 28 0.43 -5.70 0.71
C ILE A 28 1.36 -5.87 -0.49
N ILE A 29 2.17 -4.85 -0.79
CA ILE A 29 3.10 -4.89 -1.92
C ILE A 29 4.22 -5.91 -1.72
N THR A 30 4.61 -6.15 -0.47
CA THR A 30 5.67 -7.11 -0.13
C THR A 30 5.14 -8.54 -0.22
N ASP A 31 3.92 -8.79 0.24
CA ASP A 31 3.34 -10.13 0.31
C ASP A 31 2.71 -10.60 -1.02
N ILE A 32 2.32 -9.69 -1.92
CA ILE A 32 1.72 -10.04 -3.22
C ILE A 32 2.78 -9.89 -4.34
N PRO A 33 3.20 -10.98 -5.01
CA PRO A 33 4.29 -10.96 -6.00
C PRO A 33 4.11 -9.97 -7.16
N ASP A 34 2.89 -9.83 -7.69
CA ASP A 34 2.58 -8.96 -8.83
C ASP A 34 2.14 -7.55 -8.43
N ALA A 35 2.16 -7.21 -7.13
CA ALA A 35 1.68 -5.93 -6.62
C ALA A 35 2.43 -4.71 -7.17
N ASN A 36 3.71 -4.87 -7.52
CA ASN A 36 4.50 -3.79 -8.11
C ASN A 36 3.89 -3.25 -9.40
N THR A 37 3.17 -4.08 -10.17
CA THR A 37 2.49 -3.66 -11.41
C THR A 37 1.37 -2.66 -11.17
N LYS A 38 0.75 -2.67 -9.99
CA LYS A 38 -0.39 -1.81 -9.63
C LYS A 38 -0.19 -1.10 -8.29
N LYS A 39 1.06 -0.77 -7.96
CA LYS A 39 1.44 -0.08 -6.71
C LYS A 39 0.57 1.15 -6.44
N SER A 40 0.41 2.03 -7.43
CA SER A 40 -0.40 3.25 -7.30
C SER A 40 -1.87 2.94 -6.95
N SER A 41 -2.43 1.87 -7.51
CA SER A 41 -3.80 1.43 -7.19
C SER A 41 -3.90 0.90 -5.76
N ILE A 42 -2.93 0.13 -5.29
CA ILE A 42 -2.89 -0.38 -3.90
C ILE A 42 -2.81 0.78 -2.91
N PHE A 43 -1.92 1.74 -3.15
CA PHE A 43 -1.82 2.95 -2.32
C PHE A 43 -3.14 3.74 -2.31
N ARG A 44 -3.81 3.86 -3.47
CA ARG A 44 -5.12 4.51 -3.56
C ARG A 44 -6.19 3.77 -2.74
N CYS A 45 -6.25 2.44 -2.83
CA CYS A 45 -7.19 1.62 -2.05
C CYS A 45 -6.97 1.80 -0.55
N CYS A 46 -5.72 1.69 -0.09
CA CYS A 46 -5.37 1.85 1.32
C CYS A 46 -5.67 3.26 1.83
N LYS A 47 -5.43 4.30 1.00
CA LYS A 47 -5.77 5.69 1.34
C LYS A 47 -7.27 5.91 1.42
N GLN A 48 -8.05 5.29 0.52
CA GLN A 48 -9.50 5.48 0.45
C GLN A 48 -10.21 4.80 1.63
N SER A 49 -9.86 3.55 1.94
CA SER A 49 -10.37 2.85 3.11
C SER A 49 -9.37 1.79 3.58
N PRO A 50 -8.58 2.09 4.63
CA PRO A 50 -7.61 1.13 5.17
C PRO A 50 -8.26 -0.15 5.66
N GLN A 51 -9.47 -0.06 6.23
CA GLN A 51 -10.21 -1.21 6.75
C GLN A 51 -10.61 -2.18 5.63
N MET A 52 -11.19 -1.66 4.53
CA MET A 52 -11.57 -2.51 3.38
C MET A 52 -10.34 -3.10 2.68
N ALA A 53 -9.25 -2.34 2.59
CA ALA A 53 -8.00 -2.83 2.05
C ALA A 53 -7.43 -3.96 2.92
N LYS A 54 -7.49 -3.83 4.24
CA LYS A 54 -7.07 -4.89 5.17
C LYS A 54 -7.90 -6.16 4.99
N ILE A 55 -9.23 -6.05 4.97
CA ILE A 55 -10.13 -7.19 4.75
C ILE A 55 -9.84 -7.87 3.40
N ALA A 56 -9.70 -7.09 2.33
CA ALA A 56 -9.39 -7.62 1.01
C ALA A 56 -8.03 -8.34 0.98
N PHE A 57 -7.04 -7.84 1.73
CA PHE A 57 -5.74 -8.48 1.85
C PHE A 57 -5.79 -9.77 2.68
N GLU A 58 -6.52 -9.78 3.80
CA GLU A 58 -6.75 -10.98 4.61
C GLU A 58 -7.44 -12.07 3.78
N ASP A 59 -8.47 -11.73 3.00
CA ASP A 59 -9.15 -12.66 2.08
C ASP A 59 -8.19 -13.24 1.02
N CYS A 60 -7.25 -12.43 0.51
CA CYS A 60 -6.20 -12.92 -0.39
C CYS A 60 -5.30 -13.97 0.30
N LYS A 61 -4.95 -13.77 1.57
CA LYS A 61 -4.10 -14.69 2.33
C LYS A 61 -4.83 -15.96 2.70
N GLU A 62 -6.07 -15.86 3.19
CA GLU A 62 -6.91 -16.99 3.58
C GLU A 62 -7.21 -17.92 2.40
N LEU A 63 -7.46 -17.35 1.22
CA LEU A 63 -7.76 -18.13 0.01
C LEU A 63 -6.52 -18.49 -0.80
N ASN A 64 -5.32 -18.12 -0.34
CA ASN A 64 -4.06 -18.26 -1.05
C ASN A 64 -4.10 -17.68 -2.49
N LYS A 65 -4.84 -16.58 -2.67
CA LYS A 65 -5.01 -15.84 -3.93
C LYS A 65 -4.16 -14.57 -3.92
N LEU A 66 -2.85 -14.74 -3.84
CA LEU A 66 -1.86 -13.67 -3.75
C LEU A 66 -1.57 -13.04 -5.12
N TYR A 67 -2.60 -12.48 -5.77
CA TYR A 67 -2.43 -11.70 -6.99
C TYR A 67 -3.24 -10.40 -6.93
N VAL A 68 -2.67 -9.31 -7.42
CA VAL A 68 -3.18 -7.95 -7.21
C VAL A 68 -4.57 -7.75 -7.80
N GLN A 69 -4.91 -8.49 -8.85
CA GLN A 69 -6.23 -8.42 -9.47
C GLN A 69 -7.33 -8.94 -8.53
N TYR A 70 -7.04 -9.97 -7.74
CA TYR A 70 -7.98 -10.50 -6.76
C TYR A 70 -8.22 -9.48 -5.64
N PHE A 71 -7.13 -8.94 -5.07
CA PHE A 71 -7.19 -7.87 -4.09
C PHE A 71 -8.08 -6.71 -4.55
N LEU A 72 -7.85 -6.21 -5.77
CA LEU A 72 -8.63 -5.10 -6.32
C LEU A 72 -10.09 -5.47 -6.57
N LYS A 73 -10.36 -6.71 -6.99
CA LYS A 73 -11.72 -7.23 -7.15
C LYS A 73 -12.46 -7.22 -5.81
N VAL A 74 -11.89 -7.85 -4.77
CA VAL A 74 -12.50 -7.93 -3.44
C VAL A 74 -12.73 -6.53 -2.86
N PHE A 75 -11.74 -5.64 -2.93
CA PHE A 75 -11.89 -4.25 -2.49
C PHE A 75 -13.04 -3.52 -3.20
N ASN A 76 -13.17 -3.70 -4.52
CA ASN A 76 -14.25 -3.07 -5.29
C ASN A 76 -15.63 -3.64 -4.92
N GLU A 77 -15.75 -4.93 -4.65
CA GLU A 77 -17.00 -5.54 -4.19
C GLU A 77 -17.40 -5.03 -2.79
N LEU A 78 -16.44 -4.94 -1.86
CA LEU A 78 -16.65 -4.33 -0.55
C LEU A 78 -17.11 -2.87 -0.68
N LYS A 79 -16.49 -2.11 -1.58
CA LYS A 79 -16.89 -0.73 -1.86
C LYS A 79 -18.31 -0.62 -2.41
N LYS A 80 -18.70 -1.48 -3.37
CA LYS A 80 -20.06 -1.51 -3.94
C LYS A 80 -21.11 -1.86 -2.89
N GLY A 81 -20.83 -2.81 -2.00
CA GLY A 81 -21.73 -3.20 -0.91
C GLY A 81 -22.03 -2.04 0.05
N ASN A 82 -21.04 -1.19 0.33
CA ASN A 82 -21.22 -0.02 1.19
C ASN A 82 -21.97 1.15 0.54
N ASN A 83 -21.94 1.27 -0.79
CA ASN A 83 -22.66 2.32 -1.51
C ASN A 83 -24.15 2.00 -1.75
N LYS A 84 -24.59 0.76 -1.48
CA LYS A 84 -25.99 0.31 -1.64
C LYS A 84 -26.80 0.39 -0.33
N LYS A 85 -26.20 0.90 0.74
CA LYS A 85 -26.80 1.05 2.06
C LYS A 85 -27.06 2.52 2.33
#